data_AF-A0A940A3D2-F1
#
_entry.id   AF-A0A940A3D2-F1
#
_cell.length_a   1.000
_cell.length_b   1.000
_cell.length_c   1.000
_cell.angle_alpha   90.00
_cell.angle_beta   90.00
_cell.angle_gamma   90.00
#
_symmetry.space_group_name_H-M   'P 1'
#
loop_
_entity.id
_entity.type
_entity.pdbx_description
1 polymer ?
#
loop_
_entity_poly.entity_id
_entity_poly.type
_entity_poly.pdbx_seq_one_letter_code
_entity_poly.pdbx_strand_id
1 'polypeptide(L)'
;MLGALLAATIANNVAKNVTREVSRYAAPVATAAATAAITGAVQNGMQQRAINQAREVEQRKELRDLYAKLAICCYIARADGAVTDAEKRELDLIYNEIAGGYANIPEAKNEITKIYNNVTPDFVFVEGYMNMANPEILASFLTLAEAISRADSAVSESEDRCIYNIKKYLTDRTGRNYLRNVVLKDTSTDLVCPGCSATMKLDKYNNTLTCPYCGQTRYVEVKYT
;
A
#
# COMPACT_ATOMS: atom_id res chain seq x y z
N MET A 1 -73.64 29.82 51.53
CA MET A 1 -73.29 29.37 50.15
C MET A 1 -72.22 30.24 49.46
N LEU A 2 -72.05 31.52 49.78
CA LEU A 2 -71.03 32.40 49.15
C LEU A 2 -69.57 31.99 49.43
N GLY A 3 -69.25 31.46 50.61
CA GLY A 3 -67.87 31.07 50.96
C GLY A 3 -67.32 29.89 50.14
N ALA A 4 -68.18 28.95 49.73
CA ALA A 4 -67.76 27.78 48.94
C ALA A 4 -67.40 28.15 47.49
N LEU A 5 -68.13 29.12 46.90
CA LEU A 5 -67.83 29.64 45.56
C LEU A 5 -66.51 30.42 45.53
N LEU A 6 -66.20 31.19 46.57
CA LEU A 6 -64.95 31.93 46.65
C LEU A 6 -63.73 30.99 46.78
N ALA A 7 -63.84 29.97 47.64
CA ALA A 7 -62.78 28.98 47.82
C ALA A 7 -62.50 28.17 46.54
N ALA A 8 -63.56 27.77 45.81
CA ALA A 8 -63.42 27.07 44.53
C ALA A 8 -62.74 27.95 43.46
N THR A 9 -63.05 29.25 43.44
CA THR A 9 -62.45 30.19 42.47
C THR A 9 -60.97 30.42 42.75
N ILE A 10 -60.58 30.55 44.03
CA ILE A 10 -59.18 30.69 44.44
C ILE A 10 -58.40 29.41 44.10
N ALA A 11 -58.95 28.23 44.44
CA ALA A 11 -58.32 26.96 44.13
C ALA A 11 -58.09 26.77 42.62
N ASN A 12 -59.07 27.15 41.79
CA ASN A 12 -58.96 27.04 40.33
C ASN A 12 -57.90 28.00 39.76
N ASN A 13 -57.81 29.23 40.28
CA ASN A 13 -56.77 30.19 39.86
C ASN A 13 -55.36 29.77 40.30
N VAL A 14 -55.21 29.21 41.50
CA VAL A 14 -53.92 28.67 41.98
C VAL A 14 -53.51 27.47 41.12
N ALA A 15 -54.42 26.54 40.84
CA ALA A 15 -54.13 25.39 39.99
C ALA A 15 -53.68 25.82 38.58
N LYS A 16 -54.33 26.82 37.98
CA LYS A 16 -53.96 27.39 36.68
C LYS A 16 -52.60 28.10 36.69
N ASN A 17 -52.29 28.86 37.75
CA ASN A 17 -50.99 29.52 37.86
C ASN A 17 -49.85 28.53 38.07
N VAL A 18 -50.05 27.49 38.90
CA VAL A 18 -49.05 26.43 39.12
C VAL A 18 -48.82 25.65 37.82
N THR A 19 -49.86 25.27 37.08
CA THR A 19 -49.68 24.60 35.79
C THR A 19 -48.95 25.48 34.77
N ARG A 20 -49.21 26.80 34.76
CA ARG A 20 -48.54 27.73 33.85
C ARG A 20 -47.06 27.94 34.19
N GLU A 21 -46.72 28.03 35.48
CA GLU A 21 -45.34 28.09 35.97
C GLU A 21 -44.59 26.79 35.67
N VAL A 22 -45.15 25.63 36.02
CA VAL A 22 -44.54 24.31 35.75
C VAL A 22 -44.33 24.09 34.24
N SER A 23 -45.28 24.50 33.41
CA SER A 23 -45.15 24.43 31.94
C SER A 23 -44.02 25.32 31.39
N ARG A 24 -43.81 26.52 31.97
CA ARG A 24 -42.73 27.43 31.57
C ARG A 24 -41.34 26.88 31.84
N TYR A 25 -41.17 26.09 32.90
CA TYR A 25 -39.87 25.50 33.25
C TYR A 25 -39.67 24.10 32.66
N ALA A 26 -40.71 23.26 32.56
CA ALA A 26 -40.58 21.90 32.08
C ALA A 26 -40.37 21.81 30.55
N ALA A 27 -41.01 22.67 29.76
CA ALA A 27 -40.89 22.67 28.31
C ALA A 27 -39.45 22.96 27.81
N PRO A 28 -38.75 24.03 28.25
CA PRO A 28 -37.40 24.32 27.78
C PRO A 28 -36.38 23.25 28.20
N VAL A 29 -36.53 22.66 29.39
CA VAL A 29 -35.65 21.59 29.88
C VAL A 29 -35.83 20.30 29.08
N ALA A 30 -37.07 19.92 28.76
CA ALA A 30 -37.35 18.79 27.89
C ALA A 30 -36.82 19.00 26.46
N THR A 31 -36.96 20.22 25.91
CA THR A 31 -36.39 20.54 24.59
C THR A 31 -34.87 20.58 24.58
N ALA A 32 -34.21 21.06 25.65
CA ALA A 32 -32.76 21.09 25.75
C ALA A 32 -32.18 19.66 25.87
N ALA A 33 -32.81 18.80 26.67
CA ALA A 33 -32.42 17.39 26.79
C ALA A 33 -32.61 16.64 25.47
N ALA A 34 -33.74 16.84 24.78
CA ALA A 34 -33.98 16.26 23.46
C ALA A 34 -32.97 16.76 22.40
N THR A 35 -32.65 18.06 22.41
CA THR A 35 -31.69 18.65 21.47
C THR A 35 -30.27 18.13 21.74
N ALA A 36 -29.86 18.01 23.00
CA ALA A 36 -28.56 17.43 23.36
C ALA A 36 -28.48 15.94 22.96
N ALA A 37 -29.55 15.16 23.16
CA ALA A 37 -29.61 13.77 22.74
C ALA A 37 -29.51 13.61 21.21
N ILE A 38 -30.22 14.44 20.45
CA ILE A 38 -30.15 14.45 18.97
C ILE A 38 -28.75 14.87 18.51
N THR A 39 -28.17 15.93 19.10
CA THR A 39 -26.84 16.42 18.74
C THR A 39 -25.77 15.37 19.02
N GLY A 40 -25.83 14.71 20.18
CA GLY A 40 -24.93 13.61 20.53
C GLY A 40 -25.07 12.40 19.59
N ALA A 41 -26.30 12.02 19.24
CA ALA A 41 -26.54 10.93 18.30
C ALA A 41 -26.00 11.25 16.88
N VAL A 42 -26.17 12.50 16.42
CA VAL A 42 -25.62 12.97 15.14
C VAL A 42 -24.09 12.99 15.17
N GLN A 43 -23.46 13.49 16.23
CA GLN A 43 -22.00 13.49 16.39
C GLN A 43 -21.43 12.07 16.40
N ASN A 44 -22.03 11.16 17.15
CA ASN A 44 -21.63 9.75 17.18
C ASN A 44 -21.79 9.10 15.80
N GLY A 45 -22.88 9.38 15.09
CA GLY A 45 -23.11 8.90 13.73
C GLY A 45 -22.07 9.41 12.74
N MET A 46 -21.69 10.68 12.81
CA MET A 46 -20.62 11.25 11.97
C MET A 46 -19.26 10.63 12.27
N GLN A 47 -18.92 10.46 13.56
CA GLN A 47 -17.67 9.85 13.98
C GLN A 47 -17.56 8.39 13.51
N GLN A 48 -18.64 7.62 13.64
CA GLN A 48 -18.66 6.22 13.19
C GLN A 48 -18.49 6.10 11.67
N ARG A 49 -19.11 7.00 10.90
CA ARG A 49 -18.94 7.04 9.43
C ARG A 49 -17.49 7.36 9.05
N ALA A 50 -16.86 8.33 9.73
CA ALA A 50 -15.47 8.68 9.49
C ALA A 50 -14.52 7.51 9.79
N ILE A 51 -14.74 6.79 10.89
CA ILE A 51 -13.97 5.59 11.24
C ILE A 51 -14.15 4.49 10.18
N ASN A 52 -15.39 4.22 9.76
CA ASN A 52 -15.65 3.20 8.75
C ASN A 52 -14.99 3.56 7.41
N GLN A 53 -15.07 4.82 6.98
CA GLN A 53 -14.41 5.30 5.76
C GLN A 53 -12.89 5.18 5.85
N ALA A 54 -12.28 5.56 6.97
CA ALA A 54 -10.84 5.44 7.17
C ALA A 54 -10.40 3.96 7.08
N ARG A 55 -11.18 3.04 7.67
CA ARG A 55 -10.91 1.61 7.61
C ARG A 55 -11.01 1.06 6.18
N GLU A 56 -12.01 1.49 5.41
CA GLU A 56 -12.16 1.08 4.01
C GLU A 56 -11.01 1.60 3.13
N VAL A 57 -10.55 2.82 3.36
CA VAL A 57 -9.40 3.39 2.65
C VAL A 57 -8.14 2.60 2.96
N GLU A 58 -7.91 2.25 4.23
CA GLU A 58 -6.74 1.48 4.64
C GLU A 58 -6.76 0.06 4.09
N GLN A 59 -7.90 -0.62 4.16
CA GLN A 59 -8.10 -1.94 3.56
C GLN A 59 -7.82 -1.94 2.05
N ARG A 60 -8.22 -0.87 1.34
CA ARG A 60 -7.92 -0.72 -0.09
C ARG A 60 -6.43 -0.50 -0.38
N LYS A 61 -5.69 0.18 0.50
CA LYS A 61 -4.24 0.35 0.35
C LYS A 61 -3.53 -0.97 0.55
N GLU A 62 -3.84 -1.67 1.64
CA GLU A 62 -3.27 -2.98 1.95
C GLU A 62 -3.48 -3.96 0.79
N LEU A 63 -4.70 -3.97 0.23
CA LEU A 63 -5.02 -4.80 -0.91
C LEU A 63 -4.20 -4.47 -2.17
N ARG A 64 -3.92 -3.19 -2.44
CA ARG A 64 -3.05 -2.76 -3.55
C ARG A 64 -1.61 -3.21 -3.33
N ASP A 65 -1.12 -3.11 -2.10
CA ASP A 65 0.23 -3.60 -1.75
C ASP A 65 0.32 -5.11 -1.98
N LEU A 66 -0.71 -5.88 -1.58
CA LEU A 66 -0.76 -7.33 -1.82
C LEU A 66 -0.86 -7.70 -3.30
N TYR A 67 -1.54 -6.90 -4.13
CA TYR A 67 -1.51 -7.11 -5.59
C TYR A 67 -0.12 -6.92 -6.16
N ALA A 68 0.61 -5.89 -5.71
CA ALA A 68 1.98 -5.67 -6.15
C ALA A 68 2.91 -6.81 -5.68
N LYS A 69 2.73 -7.32 -4.45
CA LYS A 69 3.43 -8.51 -3.94
C LYS A 69 3.26 -9.69 -4.90
N LEU A 70 2.02 -10.04 -5.21
CA LEU A 70 1.70 -11.17 -6.09
C LEU A 70 2.23 -10.95 -7.51
N ALA A 71 2.03 -9.76 -8.07
CA ALA A 71 2.47 -9.42 -9.43
C ALA A 71 3.99 -9.50 -9.58
N ILE A 72 4.75 -9.00 -8.60
CA ILE A 72 6.21 -9.10 -8.59
C ILE A 72 6.66 -10.56 -8.52
N CYS A 73 6.06 -11.37 -7.65
CA CYS A 73 6.42 -12.77 -7.51
C CYS A 73 6.13 -13.56 -8.81
N CYS A 74 4.95 -13.35 -9.41
CA CYS A 74 4.60 -13.98 -10.68
C CYS A 74 5.48 -13.51 -11.84
N TYR A 75 5.93 -12.25 -11.83
CA TYR A 75 6.81 -11.70 -12.86
C TYR A 75 8.19 -12.33 -12.85
N ILE A 76 8.77 -12.47 -11.66
CA ILE A 76 10.09 -13.09 -11.49
C ILE A 76 9.97 -14.59 -11.81
N ALA A 77 9.13 -15.33 -11.10
CA ALA A 77 9.02 -16.79 -11.24
C ALA A 77 8.53 -17.30 -12.61
N ARG A 78 8.17 -16.41 -13.55
CA ARG A 78 7.78 -16.76 -14.93
C ARG A 78 8.71 -16.17 -15.99
N ALA A 79 9.81 -15.55 -15.58
CA ALA A 79 10.68 -14.80 -16.46
C ALA A 79 11.34 -15.67 -17.55
N ASP A 80 11.63 -16.93 -17.24
CA ASP A 80 12.20 -17.91 -18.16
C ASP A 80 11.13 -18.72 -18.93
N GLY A 81 9.85 -18.46 -18.66
CA GLY A 81 8.71 -19.15 -19.27
C GLY A 81 8.36 -20.50 -18.64
N ALA A 82 9.04 -20.91 -17.57
CA ALA A 82 8.73 -22.12 -16.82
C ALA A 82 8.59 -21.78 -15.33
N VAL A 83 7.65 -22.43 -14.64
CA VAL A 83 7.55 -22.30 -13.17
C VAL A 83 7.91 -23.65 -12.60
N THR A 84 8.95 -23.73 -11.77
CA THR A 84 9.30 -24.97 -11.08
C THR A 84 8.23 -25.34 -10.04
N ASP A 85 8.19 -26.62 -9.64
CA ASP A 85 7.25 -27.07 -8.61
C ASP A 85 7.47 -26.37 -7.25
N ALA A 86 8.71 -25.97 -6.97
CA ALA A 86 9.07 -25.23 -5.76
C ALA A 86 8.51 -23.81 -5.80
N GLU A 87 8.75 -23.07 -6.87
CA GLU A 87 8.22 -21.71 -7.05
C GLU A 87 6.71 -21.70 -7.11
N LYS A 88 6.11 -22.66 -7.82
CA LYS A 88 4.65 -22.80 -7.90
C LYS A 88 4.04 -22.99 -6.52
N ARG A 89 4.66 -23.79 -5.66
CA ARG A 89 4.19 -23.97 -4.28
C ARG A 89 4.23 -22.66 -3.49
N GLU A 90 5.31 -21.89 -3.59
CA GLU A 90 5.41 -20.59 -2.92
C GLU A 90 4.41 -19.57 -3.47
N LEU A 91 4.22 -19.53 -4.79
CA LEU A 91 3.19 -18.71 -5.43
C LEU A 91 1.78 -19.10 -4.98
N ASP A 92 1.49 -20.40 -4.86
CA ASP A 92 0.22 -20.91 -4.37
C ASP A 92 -0.02 -20.50 -2.92
N LEU A 93 1.02 -20.51 -2.08
CA LEU A 93 0.92 -20.04 -0.69
C LEU A 93 0.56 -18.55 -0.65
N ILE A 94 1.24 -17.71 -1.42
CA ILE A 94 0.94 -16.27 -1.51
C ILE A 94 -0.46 -16.03 -2.06
N TYR A 95 -0.85 -16.75 -3.11
CA TYR A 95 -2.18 -16.66 -3.70
C TYR A 95 -3.26 -17.00 -2.67
N ASN A 96 -3.11 -18.13 -1.97
CA ASN A 96 -4.09 -18.58 -0.98
C ASN A 96 -4.14 -17.67 0.25
N GLU A 97 -3.00 -17.11 0.68
CA GLU A 97 -2.93 -16.11 1.75
C GLU A 97 -3.78 -14.89 1.40
N ILE A 98 -3.58 -14.30 0.22
CA ILE A 98 -4.30 -13.10 -0.22
C ILE A 98 -5.77 -13.42 -0.51
N ALA A 99 -6.04 -14.49 -1.24
CA ALA A 99 -7.41 -14.88 -1.60
C ALA A 99 -8.24 -15.26 -0.36
N GLY A 100 -7.63 -15.88 0.65
CA GLY A 100 -8.27 -16.22 1.92
C GLY A 100 -8.58 -15.00 2.76
N GLY A 101 -7.63 -14.06 2.89
CA GLY A 101 -7.83 -12.83 3.65
C GLY A 101 -8.91 -11.90 3.09
N TYR A 102 -9.15 -11.96 1.77
CA TYR A 102 -10.05 -11.05 1.06
C TYR A 102 -11.21 -11.75 0.34
N ALA A 103 -11.58 -12.96 0.77
CA ALA A 103 -12.64 -13.76 0.16
C ALA A 103 -14.00 -13.05 0.05
N ASN A 104 -14.26 -12.08 0.93
CA ASN A 104 -15.50 -11.31 0.97
C ASN A 104 -15.57 -10.15 -0.05
N ILE A 105 -14.50 -9.89 -0.79
CA ILE A 105 -14.43 -8.82 -1.80
C ILE A 105 -14.30 -9.46 -3.20
N PRO A 106 -15.41 -9.58 -3.96
CA PRO A 106 -15.40 -10.24 -5.26
C PRO A 106 -14.44 -9.62 -6.27
N GLU A 107 -14.32 -8.29 -6.27
CA GLU A 107 -13.39 -7.55 -7.12
C GLU A 107 -11.95 -7.94 -6.82
N ALA A 108 -11.65 -8.19 -5.54
CA ALA A 108 -10.32 -8.57 -5.13
C ALA A 108 -9.95 -9.94 -5.67
N LYS A 109 -10.85 -10.91 -5.53
CA LYS A 109 -10.66 -12.24 -6.07
C LYS A 109 -10.41 -12.22 -7.57
N ASN A 110 -11.17 -11.43 -8.33
CA ASN A 110 -11.02 -11.31 -9.77
C ASN A 110 -9.63 -10.78 -10.16
N GLU A 111 -9.16 -9.72 -9.51
CA GLU A 111 -7.82 -9.16 -9.80
C GLU A 111 -6.69 -10.11 -9.38
N ILE A 112 -6.79 -10.76 -8.22
CA ILE A 112 -5.80 -11.75 -7.76
C ILE A 112 -5.71 -12.91 -8.77
N THR A 113 -6.85 -13.46 -9.19
CA THR A 113 -6.91 -14.53 -10.19
C THR A 113 -6.35 -14.08 -11.54
N LYS A 114 -6.61 -12.83 -11.96
CA LYS A 114 -6.06 -12.25 -13.19
C LYS A 114 -4.53 -12.15 -13.14
N ILE A 115 -3.97 -11.66 -12.03
CA ILE A 115 -2.51 -11.60 -11.84
C ILE A 115 -1.92 -13.00 -11.86
N TYR A 116 -2.48 -13.91 -11.04
CA TYR A 116 -1.97 -15.27 -10.90
C TYR A 116 -2.07 -16.08 -12.19
N ASN A 117 -3.11 -15.90 -13.02
CA ASN A 117 -3.27 -16.63 -14.27
C ASN A 117 -2.54 -16.00 -15.47
N ASN A 118 -1.91 -14.83 -15.31
CA ASN A 118 -1.17 -14.19 -16.40
C ASN A 118 0.15 -14.94 -16.67
N VAL A 119 0.18 -15.80 -17.69
CA VAL A 119 1.33 -16.68 -17.99
C VAL A 119 2.59 -15.91 -18.38
N THR A 120 2.44 -14.76 -19.04
CA THR A 120 3.56 -13.95 -19.55
C THR A 120 3.41 -12.51 -19.09
N PRO A 121 3.59 -12.22 -17.79
CA PRO A 121 3.51 -10.87 -17.27
C PRO A 121 4.67 -10.04 -17.85
N ASP A 122 4.37 -8.92 -18.50
CA ASP A 122 5.38 -7.96 -18.92
C ASP A 122 5.65 -6.94 -17.81
N PHE A 123 6.75 -6.21 -17.93
CA PHE A 123 7.11 -5.21 -16.92
C PHE A 123 6.05 -4.10 -16.80
N VAL A 124 5.40 -3.72 -17.92
CA VAL A 124 4.36 -2.68 -17.94
C VAL A 124 3.14 -3.10 -17.11
N PHE A 125 2.72 -4.36 -17.19
CA PHE A 125 1.66 -4.92 -16.37
C PHE A 125 1.99 -4.83 -14.89
N VAL A 126 3.21 -5.24 -14.51
CA VAL A 126 3.67 -5.26 -13.11
C VAL A 126 3.84 -3.85 -12.57
N GLU A 127 4.39 -2.93 -13.38
CA GLU A 127 4.56 -1.52 -13.06
C GLU A 127 3.22 -0.86 -12.69
N GLY A 128 2.13 -1.24 -13.38
CA GLY A 128 0.78 -0.79 -13.03
C GLY A 128 0.41 -1.06 -11.57
N TYR A 129 0.71 -2.26 -11.07
CA TYR A 129 0.46 -2.62 -9.67
C TYR A 129 1.46 -1.97 -8.71
N MET A 130 2.74 -1.91 -9.10
CA MET A 130 3.77 -1.26 -8.29
C MET A 130 3.47 0.22 -8.07
N ASN A 131 2.99 0.94 -9.09
CA ASN A 131 2.61 2.36 -8.99
C ASN A 131 1.51 2.62 -7.95
N MET A 132 0.64 1.63 -7.70
CA MET A 132 -0.44 1.74 -6.70
C MET A 132 0.01 1.43 -5.27
N ALA A 133 1.17 0.78 -5.11
CA ALA A 133 1.69 0.29 -3.84
C ALA A 133 2.72 1.25 -3.22
N ASN A 134 2.94 1.10 -1.91
CA ASN A 134 3.96 1.85 -1.17
C ASN A 134 5.37 1.33 -1.53
N PRO A 135 6.29 2.20 -2.00
CA PRO A 135 7.62 1.78 -2.42
C PRO A 135 8.48 1.16 -1.30
N GLU A 136 8.24 1.51 -0.03
CA GLU A 136 8.98 0.91 1.09
C GLU A 136 8.60 -0.56 1.29
N ILE A 137 7.34 -0.90 1.03
CA ILE A 137 6.83 -2.27 1.11
C ILE A 137 7.29 -3.07 -0.13
N LEU A 138 7.37 -2.44 -1.31
CA LEU A 138 7.88 -3.12 -2.51
C LEU A 138 9.30 -3.67 -2.33
N ALA A 139 10.15 -3.02 -1.55
CA ALA A 139 11.49 -3.50 -1.25
C ALA A 139 11.50 -4.80 -0.41
N SER A 140 10.54 -4.96 0.51
CA SER A 140 10.40 -6.22 1.27
C SER A 140 9.85 -7.34 0.39
N PHE A 141 8.92 -7.02 -0.51
CA PHE A 141 8.39 -7.99 -1.48
C PHE A 141 9.45 -8.46 -2.48
N LEU A 142 10.36 -7.58 -2.89
CA LEU A 142 11.48 -7.97 -3.74
C LEU A 142 12.38 -9.01 -3.05
N THR A 143 12.68 -8.81 -1.77
CA THR A 143 13.46 -9.79 -0.99
C THR A 143 12.76 -11.16 -0.93
N LEU A 144 11.43 -11.16 -0.80
CA LEU A 144 10.63 -12.38 -0.83
C LEU A 144 10.68 -13.04 -2.21
N ALA A 145 10.51 -12.28 -3.29
CA ALA A 145 10.54 -12.81 -4.64
C ALA A 145 11.92 -13.37 -5.03
N GLU A 146 13.01 -12.73 -4.59
CA GLU A 146 14.37 -13.27 -4.72
C GLU A 146 14.56 -14.59 -3.94
N ALA A 147 13.86 -14.78 -2.83
CA ALA A 147 13.90 -16.04 -2.08
C ALA A 147 13.16 -17.15 -2.83
N ILE A 148 12.05 -16.82 -3.50
CA ILE A 148 11.27 -17.76 -4.34
C ILE A 148 12.11 -18.22 -5.54
N SER A 149 12.72 -17.28 -6.27
CA SER A 149 13.57 -17.58 -7.44
C SER A 149 14.88 -18.31 -7.11
N ARG A 150 15.21 -18.46 -5.81
CA ARG A 150 16.38 -19.21 -5.34
C ARG A 150 16.01 -20.56 -4.74
N ALA A 151 14.73 -20.90 -4.68
CA ALA A 151 14.25 -22.12 -4.04
C ALA A 151 14.74 -23.39 -4.77
N ASP A 152 15.08 -23.28 -6.05
CA ASP A 152 15.53 -24.36 -6.94
C ASP A 152 17.05 -24.34 -7.21
N SER A 153 17.82 -23.61 -6.39
CA SER A 153 19.30 -23.60 -6.31
C SER A 153 20.05 -22.68 -7.29
N ALA A 154 19.40 -22.10 -8.30
CA ALA A 154 20.04 -21.08 -9.15
C ALA A 154 19.00 -20.17 -9.82
N VAL A 155 19.17 -18.85 -9.67
CA VAL A 155 18.36 -17.85 -10.37
C VAL A 155 18.76 -17.86 -11.85
N SER A 156 17.76 -17.96 -12.74
CA SER A 156 17.98 -17.85 -14.18
C SER A 156 18.38 -16.42 -14.59
N GLU A 157 19.08 -16.26 -15.72
CA GLU A 157 19.44 -14.93 -16.23
C GLU A 157 18.20 -14.04 -16.48
N SER A 158 17.09 -14.66 -16.89
CA SER A 158 15.82 -13.97 -17.12
C SER A 158 15.21 -13.44 -15.82
N GLU A 159 15.22 -14.23 -14.75
CA GLU A 159 14.76 -13.80 -13.42
C GLU A 159 15.64 -12.69 -12.85
N ASP A 160 16.96 -12.84 -12.97
CA ASP A 160 17.92 -11.83 -12.53
C ASP A 160 17.71 -10.49 -13.26
N ARG A 161 17.36 -10.55 -14.54
CA ARG A 161 16.97 -9.36 -15.34
C ARG A 161 15.66 -8.73 -14.83
N CYS A 162 14.68 -9.55 -14.47
CA CYS A 162 13.42 -9.07 -13.88
C CYS A 162 13.64 -8.41 -12.52
N ILE A 163 14.45 -9.02 -11.67
CA ILE A 163 14.90 -8.47 -10.38
C ILE A 163 15.62 -7.13 -10.59
N TYR A 164 16.52 -7.04 -11.58
CA TYR A 164 17.20 -5.80 -11.92
C TYR A 164 16.23 -4.70 -12.32
N ASN A 165 15.25 -4.99 -13.20
CA ASN A 165 14.25 -4.01 -13.63
C ASN A 165 13.45 -3.46 -12.45
N ILE A 166 13.05 -4.32 -11.51
CA ILE A 166 12.35 -3.91 -10.29
C ILE A 166 13.26 -3.04 -9.40
N LYS A 167 14.50 -3.45 -9.17
CA LYS A 167 15.47 -2.66 -8.37
C LYS A 167 15.71 -1.29 -8.98
N LYS A 168 15.89 -1.23 -10.31
CA LYS A 168 16.06 0.03 -11.04
C LYS A 168 14.83 0.92 -10.86
N TYR A 169 13.63 0.38 -11.08
CA TYR A 169 12.39 1.13 -10.86
C TYR A 169 12.27 1.68 -9.42
N LEU A 170 12.58 0.86 -8.40
CA LEU A 170 12.54 1.33 -7.01
C LEU A 170 13.58 2.42 -6.74
N THR A 171 14.76 2.32 -7.34
CA THR A 171 15.79 3.36 -7.26
C THR A 171 15.35 4.65 -7.93
N ASP A 172 14.79 4.58 -9.13
CA ASP A 172 14.30 5.75 -9.86
C ASP A 172 13.13 6.42 -9.11
N ARG A 173 12.24 5.63 -8.52
CA ARG A 173 11.05 6.12 -7.80
C ARG A 173 11.36 6.72 -6.43
N THR A 174 12.34 6.20 -5.70
CA THR A 174 12.60 6.60 -4.30
C THR A 174 13.88 7.42 -4.11
N GLY A 175 14.78 7.41 -5.10
CA GLY A 175 16.14 7.93 -4.98
C GLY A 175 17.06 7.07 -4.08
N ARG A 176 16.57 5.97 -3.49
CA ARG A 176 17.38 5.05 -2.68
C ARG A 176 18.07 4.02 -3.59
N ASN A 177 19.33 3.71 -3.33
CA ASN A 177 20.07 2.73 -4.14
C ASN A 177 19.73 1.28 -3.73
N TYR A 178 18.89 0.61 -4.54
CA TYR A 178 18.52 -0.80 -4.39
C TYR A 178 19.38 -1.72 -5.27
N LEU A 179 20.29 -1.17 -6.07
CA LEU A 179 21.23 -1.92 -6.91
C LEU A 179 22.49 -2.38 -6.14
N ARG A 180 22.57 -2.10 -4.82
CA ARG A 180 23.79 -2.19 -4.00
C ARG A 180 24.50 -3.56 -3.95
N ASN A 181 23.89 -4.62 -4.46
CA ASN A 181 24.48 -5.97 -4.51
C ASN A 181 24.73 -6.51 -5.92
N VAL A 182 24.65 -5.68 -6.96
CA VAL A 182 25.28 -6.05 -8.24
C VAL A 182 26.78 -5.90 -8.02
N VAL A 183 27.40 -6.96 -7.51
CA VAL A 183 28.85 -7.09 -7.56
C VAL A 183 29.17 -7.16 -9.05
N LEU A 184 29.52 -6.01 -9.62
CA LEU A 184 30.32 -5.98 -10.83
C LEU A 184 31.57 -6.76 -10.47
N LYS A 185 31.58 -8.06 -10.80
CA LYS A 185 32.72 -8.94 -10.58
C LYS A 185 33.89 -8.20 -11.22
N ASP A 186 34.82 -7.74 -10.37
CA ASP A 186 35.91 -6.85 -10.75
C ASP A 186 36.48 -7.33 -12.08
N THR A 187 36.04 -6.70 -13.17
CA THR A 187 36.75 -6.81 -14.43
C THR A 187 37.92 -5.89 -14.16
N SER A 188 38.97 -6.47 -13.58
CA SER A 188 40.23 -5.83 -13.22
C SER A 188 41.02 -5.39 -14.46
N THR A 189 40.33 -5.04 -15.52
CA THR A 189 40.91 -4.58 -16.77
C THR A 189 40.75 -3.08 -16.80
N ASP A 190 41.75 -2.45 -16.21
CA ASP A 190 42.21 -1.09 -16.47
C ASP A 190 41.14 0.00 -16.35
N LEU A 191 40.99 0.48 -15.12
CA LEU A 191 40.39 1.77 -14.77
C LEU A 191 41.19 2.96 -15.33
N VAL A 192 42.00 2.80 -16.37
CA VAL A 192 42.90 3.84 -16.87
C VAL A 192 42.22 4.57 -18.02
N CYS A 193 42.11 5.89 -17.90
CA CYS A 193 41.55 6.74 -18.93
C CYS A 193 42.46 6.76 -20.17
N PRO A 194 41.96 6.49 -21.39
CA PRO A 194 42.81 6.46 -22.59
C PRO A 194 43.34 7.84 -22.98
N GLY A 195 42.65 8.93 -22.62
CA GLY A 195 43.09 10.29 -22.94
C GLY A 195 44.18 10.87 -22.01
N CYS A 196 44.20 10.49 -20.73
CA CYS A 196 45.08 11.13 -19.74
C CYS A 196 45.76 10.17 -18.76
N SER A 197 45.56 8.87 -18.93
CA SER A 197 46.12 7.80 -18.09
C SER A 197 45.74 7.85 -16.60
N ALA A 198 44.80 8.73 -16.21
CA ALA A 198 44.31 8.80 -14.84
C ALA A 198 43.30 7.69 -14.54
N THR A 199 43.21 7.31 -13.26
CA THR A 199 42.21 6.35 -12.78
C THR A 199 40.80 6.93 -12.92
N MET A 200 39.95 6.25 -13.68
CA MET A 200 38.55 6.56 -13.87
C MET A 200 37.74 6.15 -12.65
N LYS A 201 36.73 6.95 -12.32
CA LYS A 201 35.78 6.65 -11.24
C LYS A 201 34.57 5.96 -11.81
N LEU A 202 34.20 4.81 -11.25
CA LEU A 202 32.97 4.11 -11.62
C LEU A 202 31.76 4.78 -10.99
N ASP A 203 30.87 5.28 -11.83
CA ASP A 203 29.50 5.58 -11.46
C ASP A 203 28.71 4.27 -11.42
N LYS A 204 28.50 3.78 -10.19
CA LYS A 204 27.78 2.54 -9.90
C LYS A 204 26.31 2.57 -10.32
N TYR A 205 25.74 3.76 -10.56
CA TYR A 205 24.33 3.92 -10.93
C TYR A 205 24.12 3.75 -12.44
N ASN A 206 25.10 4.20 -13.24
CA ASN A 206 25.00 4.25 -14.69
C ASN A 206 25.94 3.26 -15.39
N ASN A 207 26.63 2.39 -14.66
CA ASN A 207 27.68 1.50 -15.18
C ASN A 207 28.68 2.25 -16.08
N THR A 208 28.98 3.50 -15.72
CA THR A 208 29.79 4.41 -16.52
C THR A 208 31.04 4.75 -15.73
N LEU A 209 32.21 4.55 -16.34
CA LEU A 209 33.47 5.06 -15.84
C LEU A 209 33.63 6.49 -16.33
N THR A 210 33.82 7.44 -15.42
CA THR A 210 34.07 8.85 -15.74
C THR A 210 35.45 9.26 -15.27
N CYS A 211 36.27 9.81 -16.16
CA CYS A 211 37.57 10.36 -15.81
C CYS A 211 37.39 11.73 -15.12
N PRO A 212 37.94 11.96 -13.91
CA PRO A 212 37.79 13.23 -13.21
C PRO A 212 38.61 14.38 -13.83
N TYR A 213 39.58 14.08 -14.71
CA TYR A 213 40.50 15.07 -15.27
C TYR A 213 40.08 15.56 -16.65
N CYS A 214 39.74 14.64 -17.57
CA CYS A 214 39.39 14.99 -18.95
C CYS A 214 37.92 14.80 -19.30
N GLY A 215 37.10 14.29 -18.37
CA GLY A 215 35.66 14.11 -18.57
C GLY A 215 35.28 12.96 -19.51
N GLN A 216 36.24 12.18 -20.03
CA GLN A 216 35.94 11.01 -20.85
C GLN A 216 35.11 9.98 -20.08
N THR A 217 34.11 9.42 -20.75
CA THR A 217 33.23 8.39 -20.21
C THR A 217 33.39 7.09 -20.97
N ARG A 218 33.36 5.95 -20.27
CA ARG A 218 33.36 4.60 -20.85
C ARG A 218 32.28 3.76 -20.19
N TYR A 219 31.44 3.11 -20.99
CA TYR A 219 30.46 2.16 -20.47
C TYR A 219 31.12 0.83 -20.14
N VAL A 220 30.77 0.26 -19.01
CA VAL A 220 31.21 -1.08 -18.60
C VAL A 220 30.07 -2.04 -18.90
N GLU A 221 30.31 -2.99 -19.79
CA GLU A 221 29.36 -4.07 -20.04
C GLU A 221 29.32 -5.00 -18.83
N VAL A 222 28.13 -5.13 -18.23
CA VAL A 222 27.89 -6.06 -17.14
C VAL A 222 27.69 -7.44 -17.76
N LYS A 223 28.62 -8.37 -17.51
CA LYS A 223 28.40 -9.78 -17.83
C LYS A 223 27.68 -10.44 -16.67
N TYR A 224 26.49 -10.97 -16.95
CA TYR A 224 25.74 -11.84 -16.05
C TYR A 224 26.43 -13.22 -16.05
N THR A 225 26.75 -13.76 -14.87
CA THR A 225 27.33 -15.11 -14.69
C THR A 225 26.60 -15.84 -13.60
#